data_AF-A0A7S2E216-F1
#
_entry.id   AF-A0A7S2E216-F1
#
_cell.length_a   1.000
_cell.length_b   1.000
_cell.length_c   1.000
_cell.angle_alpha   90.00
_cell.angle_beta   90.00
_cell.angle_gamma   90.00
#
_symmetry.space_group_name_H-M   'P 1'
#
loop_
_entity.id
_entity.type
_entity.pdbx_description
1 polymer ?
#
loop_
_entity_poly.entity_id
_entity_poly.type
_entity_poly.pdbx_seq_one_letter_code
_entity_poly.pdbx_strand_id
1 'polypeptide(L)'
;RDSAALAQAMAASTGPADASRPPGVEDAHSPISLLELFAEEYTRGRNATIYNCQLAALSRRYEAIRKIRGEGNCFFRAFWLGWVERMMAVCRGGAVLHPL
;
A
#
# COMPACT_ATOMS: atom_id res chain seq x y z
N ARG A 1 14.02 -32.07 12.18
CA ARG A 1 13.95 -32.68 10.83
C ARG A 1 12.96 -31.90 9.95
N ASP A 2 12.69 -30.63 10.31
CA ASP A 2 11.51 -29.88 9.86
C ASP A 2 11.88 -28.63 9.04
N SER A 3 13.17 -28.30 8.94
CA SER A 3 13.68 -27.17 8.16
C SER A 3 13.47 -27.37 6.66
N ALA A 4 13.59 -28.60 6.16
CA ALA A 4 13.36 -28.92 4.75
C ALA A 4 11.88 -28.80 4.35
N ALA A 5 10.96 -29.20 5.25
CA ALA A 5 9.53 -29.07 5.02
C ALA A 5 9.07 -27.60 5.06
N LEU A 6 9.64 -26.81 5.98
CA LEU A 6 9.40 -25.36 6.03
C LEU A 6 9.93 -24.66 4.77
N ALA A 7 11.14 -25.01 4.32
CA ALA A 7 11.73 -24.47 3.09
C ALA A 7 10.91 -24.84 1.84
N GLN A 8 10.38 -26.06 1.77
CA GLN A 8 9.50 -26.50 0.70
C GLN A 8 8.14 -25.79 0.74
N ALA A 9 7.58 -25.53 1.92
CA ALA A 9 6.34 -24.76 2.07
C ALA A 9 6.52 -23.29 1.62
N MET A 10 7.66 -22.67 1.93
CA MET A 10 7.97 -21.32 1.47
C MET A 10 8.22 -21.27 -0.04
N ALA A 11 8.93 -22.25 -0.61
CA ALA A 11 9.11 -22.38 -2.05
C ALA A 11 7.77 -22.59 -2.79
N ALA A 12 6.86 -23.39 -2.22
CA ALA A 12 5.53 -23.64 -2.80
C ALA A 12 4.59 -22.43 -2.71
N SER A 13 4.78 -21.52 -1.73
CA SER A 13 4.07 -20.24 -1.69
C SER A 13 4.53 -19.25 -2.77
N THR A 14 5.69 -19.52 -3.40
CA THR A 14 6.26 -18.75 -4.49
C THR A 14 5.88 -19.37 -5.84
N GLY A 15 4.60 -19.69 -6.02
CA GLY A 15 4.08 -20.08 -7.33
C GLY A 15 4.28 -18.94 -8.33
N PRO A 16 4.49 -19.22 -9.63
CA PRO A 16 4.59 -18.17 -10.63
C PRO A 16 3.34 -17.31 -10.57
N ALA A 17 3.54 -15.99 -10.49
CA ALA A 17 2.45 -15.02 -10.54
C ALA A 17 1.55 -15.36 -11.73
N ASP A 18 0.28 -15.61 -11.44
CA ASP A 18 -0.74 -15.95 -12.43
C ASP A 18 -0.64 -15.00 -13.64
N ALA A 19 -0.22 -15.55 -14.78
CA ALA A 19 0.02 -14.82 -16.02
C ALA A 19 -1.27 -14.22 -16.63
N SER A 20 -2.45 -14.55 -16.07
CA SER A 20 -3.74 -13.95 -16.42
C SER A 20 -4.02 -12.63 -15.69
N ARG A 21 -3.22 -12.29 -14.66
CA ARG A 21 -3.39 -11.04 -13.91
C ARG A 21 -2.79 -9.89 -14.73
N PRO A 22 -3.52 -8.78 -14.95
CA PRO A 22 -2.94 -7.60 -15.60
C PRO A 22 -1.65 -7.21 -14.87
N PRO A 23 -0.66 -6.60 -15.56
CA PRO A 23 0.64 -6.26 -14.97
C PRO A 23 0.37 -5.64 -13.60
N GLY A 24 0.80 -6.36 -12.56
CA GLY A 24 0.36 -6.09 -11.20
C GLY A 24 0.69 -4.64 -10.89
N VAL A 25 -0.27 -3.90 -10.31
CA VAL A 25 -0.01 -2.56 -9.78
C VAL A 25 1.25 -2.67 -8.93
N GLU A 26 2.36 -2.14 -9.45
CA GLU A 26 3.63 -2.17 -8.76
C GLU A 26 3.47 -1.37 -7.47
N ASP A 27 4.27 -1.70 -6.46
CA ASP A 27 4.28 -0.90 -5.24
C ASP A 27 4.67 0.53 -5.63
N ALA A 28 3.79 1.50 -5.35
CA ALA A 28 4.09 2.89 -5.61
C ALA A 28 5.20 3.33 -4.64
N HIS A 29 6.42 3.47 -5.16
CA HIS A 29 7.57 3.91 -4.37
C HIS A 29 7.53 5.40 -4.01
N SER A 30 6.59 6.17 -4.56
CA SER A 30 6.25 7.53 -4.11
C SER A 30 4.80 7.60 -3.61
N PRO A 31 4.51 8.38 -2.56
CA PRO A 31 3.14 8.71 -2.21
C PRO A 31 2.46 9.47 -3.35
N ILE A 32 1.18 9.20 -3.57
CA ILE A 32 0.31 9.84 -4.56
C ILE A 32 -0.67 10.74 -3.80
N SER A 33 -1.02 11.88 -4.36
CA SER A 33 -2.03 12.77 -3.77
C SER A 33 -3.39 12.05 -3.68
N LEU A 34 -4.11 12.23 -2.57
CA LEU A 34 -5.48 11.70 -2.50
C LEU A 34 -6.38 12.29 -3.60
N LEU A 35 -6.17 13.54 -3.97
CA LEU A 35 -6.97 14.21 -4.99
C LEU A 35 -6.74 13.64 -6.39
N GLU A 36 -5.51 13.21 -6.67
CA GLU A 36 -5.12 12.50 -7.89
C GLU A 36 -5.76 11.10 -7.93
N LEU A 37 -5.74 10.37 -6.80
CA LEU A 37 -6.45 9.10 -6.67
C LEU A 37 -7.97 9.25 -6.95
N PHE A 38 -8.58 10.37 -6.53
CA PHE A 38 -10.02 10.62 -6.78
C PHE A 38 -10.29 10.70 -8.27
N ALA A 39 -9.45 11.43 -9.00
CA ALA A 39 -9.64 11.70 -10.42
C ALA A 39 -9.55 10.42 -11.26
N GLU A 40 -8.63 9.52 -10.92
CA GLU A 40 -8.30 8.36 -11.74
C GLU A 40 -9.17 7.12 -11.47
N GLU A 41 -9.34 6.74 -10.21
CA GLU A 41 -9.86 5.40 -9.85
C GLU A 41 -11.33 5.43 -9.40
N TYR A 42 -11.77 6.51 -8.77
CA TYR A 42 -13.07 6.57 -8.09
C TYR A 42 -14.10 7.49 -8.77
N THR A 43 -13.76 8.13 -9.89
CA THR A 43 -14.72 8.90 -10.70
C THR A 43 -15.75 8.02 -11.42
N ARG A 44 -15.43 6.75 -11.69
CA ARG A 44 -16.22 5.87 -12.55
C ARG A 44 -16.77 4.68 -11.77
N GLY A 45 -18.09 4.64 -11.57
CA GLY A 45 -18.75 3.46 -11.00
C GLY A 45 -20.13 3.76 -10.42
N ARG A 46 -20.93 2.71 -10.21
CA ARG A 46 -22.28 2.82 -9.62
C ARG A 46 -22.29 3.46 -8.22
N ASN A 47 -21.19 3.34 -7.48
CA ASN A 47 -21.04 3.85 -6.12
C ASN A 47 -20.08 5.05 -6.02
N ALA A 48 -19.75 5.69 -7.15
CA ALA A 48 -18.77 6.79 -7.19
C ALA A 48 -19.07 7.89 -6.17
N THR A 49 -20.34 8.26 -5.98
CA THR A 49 -20.74 9.28 -5.00
C THR A 49 -20.32 8.92 -3.56
N ILE A 50 -20.52 7.68 -3.13
CA ILE A 50 -20.19 7.24 -1.76
C ILE A 50 -18.68 7.25 -1.57
N TYR A 51 -17.92 6.73 -2.55
CA TYR A 51 -16.47 6.75 -2.47
C TYR A 51 -15.92 8.18 -2.42
N ASN A 52 -16.43 9.09 -3.25
CA ASN A 52 -16.03 10.50 -3.23
C ASN A 52 -16.28 11.16 -1.87
N CYS A 53 -17.38 10.86 -1.18
CA CYS A 53 -17.63 11.38 0.17
C CYS A 53 -16.61 10.86 1.20
N GLN A 54 -16.28 9.56 1.17
CA GLN A 54 -15.28 8.97 2.07
C GLN A 54 -13.89 9.54 1.82
N LEU A 55 -13.55 9.66 0.54
CA LEU A 55 -12.32 10.23 0.05
C LEU A 55 -12.16 11.70 0.48
N ALA A 56 -13.21 12.52 0.34
CA ALA A 56 -13.24 13.89 0.85
C ALA A 56 -13.13 13.99 2.38
N ALA A 57 -13.55 12.97 3.13
CA ALA A 57 -13.32 12.92 4.57
C ALA A 57 -11.86 12.57 4.89
N LEU A 58 -11.25 11.64 4.15
CA LEU A 58 -9.86 11.24 4.31
C LEU A 58 -8.88 12.37 3.98
N SER A 59 -9.16 13.17 2.94
CA SER A 59 -8.29 14.28 2.53
C SER A 59 -8.18 15.42 3.56
N ARG A 60 -9.05 15.45 4.57
CA ARG A 60 -8.94 16.41 5.68
C ARG A 60 -7.80 16.09 6.64
N ARG A 61 -7.36 14.82 6.68
CA ARG A 61 -6.38 14.32 7.65
C ARG A 61 -5.11 13.81 6.99
N TYR A 62 -5.23 13.26 5.79
CA TYR A 62 -4.13 12.67 5.05
C TYR A 62 -3.90 13.46 3.77
N GLU A 63 -2.65 13.83 3.51
CA GLU A 63 -2.26 14.55 2.29
C GLU A 63 -2.08 13.60 1.10
N ALA A 64 -1.43 12.47 1.36
CA ALA A 64 -1.04 11.50 0.35
C ALA A 64 -1.29 10.07 0.82
N ILE A 65 -1.40 9.17 -0.14
CA ILE A 65 -1.55 7.73 0.05
C ILE A 65 -0.52 6.99 -0.80
N ARG A 66 -0.05 5.86 -0.31
CA ARG A 66 0.86 4.99 -1.04
C ARG A 66 0.18 3.67 -1.37
N LYS A 67 0.11 3.34 -2.67
CA LYS A 67 -0.49 2.08 -3.13
C LYS A 67 0.49 0.93 -2.93
N ILE A 68 0.00 -0.14 -2.31
CA ILE A 68 0.73 -1.39 -2.10
C ILE A 68 0.00 -2.50 -2.85
N ARG A 69 0.75 -3.35 -3.56
CA ARG A 69 0.24 -4.47 -4.33
C ARG A 69 -0.53 -5.44 -3.45
N GLY A 70 -1.78 -5.73 -3.82
CA GLY A 70 -2.67 -6.67 -3.14
C GLY A 70 -2.42 -8.15 -3.48
N GLU A 71 -1.32 -8.73 -2.98
CA GLU A 71 -0.99 -10.16 -3.17
C GLU A 71 -1.01 -11.00 -1.86
N GLY A 72 -1.82 -10.58 -0.89
CA GLY A 72 -1.95 -11.25 0.42
C GLY A 72 -0.92 -10.78 1.45
N ASN A 73 0.29 -10.39 1.00
CA ASN A 73 1.32 -9.80 1.86
C ASN A 73 1.25 -8.26 1.95
N CYS A 74 0.22 -7.64 1.38
CA CYS A 74 0.08 -6.18 1.30
C CYS A 74 0.09 -5.51 2.67
N PHE A 75 -0.54 -6.12 3.68
CA PHE A 75 -0.54 -5.60 5.04
C PHE A 75 0.88 -5.49 5.61
N PHE A 76 1.65 -6.58 5.55
CA PHE A 76 3.01 -6.61 6.10
C PHE A 76 3.94 -5.64 5.37
N ARG A 77 3.82 -5.53 4.05
CA ARG A 77 4.57 -4.55 3.27
C ARG A 77 4.22 -3.11 3.62
N ALA A 78 2.93 -2.80 3.72
CA ALA A 78 2.47 -1.46 4.09
C ALA A 78 2.99 -1.07 5.48
N PHE A 79 2.89 -1.98 6.44
CA PHE A 79 3.38 -1.77 7.80
C PHE A 79 4.89 -1.56 7.84
N TRP A 80 5.66 -2.48 7.23
CA TRP A 80 7.12 -2.42 7.21
C TRP A 80 7.62 -1.11 6.60
N LEU A 81 7.05 -0.70 5.46
CA LEU A 81 7.45 0.51 4.77
C LEU A 81 7.19 1.76 5.61
N GLY A 82 5.96 1.90 6.15
CA GLY A 82 5.63 3.05 7.00
C GLY A 82 6.47 3.11 8.27
N TRP A 83 6.82 1.96 8.85
CA TRP A 83 7.70 1.88 10.01
C TRP A 83 9.13 2.34 9.68
N VAL A 84 9.71 1.86 8.57
CA VAL A 84 11.06 2.25 8.15
C VAL A 84 11.12 3.73 7.79
N GLU A 85 10.13 4.26 7.06
CA GLU A 85 10.03 5.71 6.78
C GLU A 85 10.00 6.54 8.06
N ARG A 86 9.22 6.09 9.05
CA ARG A 86 9.15 6.75 10.35
C ARG A 86 10.50 6.74 11.08
N MET A 87 11.18 5.59 11.11
CA MET A 87 12.51 5.48 11.72
C MET A 87 13.52 6.41 11.02
N MET A 88 13.53 6.44 9.68
CA MET A 88 14.41 7.32 8.92
C MET A 88 14.14 8.81 9.20
N ALA A 89 12.87 9.21 9.34
CA ALA A 89 12.52 10.59 9.66
C ALA A 89 13.07 11.00 11.04
N VAL A 90 12.95 10.12 12.04
CA VAL A 90 13.49 10.35 13.39
C VAL A 90 15.02 10.41 13.38
N CYS A 91 15.67 9.45 12.70
CA CYS A 91 17.14 9.38 12.64
C CYS A 91 17.78 10.57 11.88
N ARG A 92 17.07 11.16 10.91
CA ARG A 92 17.56 12.31 10.14
C ARG A 92 17.43 13.66 10.88
N GLY A 93 17.05 13.66 12.15
CA GLY A 93 16.87 14.89 12.94
C GLY A 93 15.69 15.74 12.47
N GLY A 94 14.82 15.20 11.62
CA GLY A 94 13.60 15.88 11.19
C GLY A 94 12.66 15.99 12.38
N ALA A 95 12.35 17.22 12.79
CA ALA A 95 11.27 17.49 13.71
C ALA A 95 10.04 16.69 13.26
N VAL A 96 9.61 15.77 14.12
CA VAL A 96 8.38 15.03 13.94
C VAL A 96 7.25 16.05 13.86
N LEU A 97 6.83 16.43 12.66
CA LEU A 97 5.47 16.92 12.47
C LEU A 97 4.58 15.73 12.89
N HIS A 98 3.87 15.93 13.99
CA HIS A 98 3.08 14.93 14.69
C HIS A 98 2.29 14.01 13.73
N PRO A 99 2.38 12.67 13.85
CA PRO A 99 1.43 11.77 13.22
C PRO A 99 0.31 11.49 14.21
N LEU A 100 -0.88 11.99 13.89
CA LEU A 100 -2.05 11.17 13.58
C LEU A 100 -3.13 12.14 13.18
#